data_AF-A0A434EWZ2-F1
#
_entry.id   AF-A0A434EWZ2-F1
#
_cell.length_a   1.000
_cell.length_b   1.000
_cell.length_c   1.000
_cell.angle_alpha   90.00
_cell.angle_beta   90.00
_cell.angle_gamma   90.00
#
_symmetry.space_group_name_H-M   'P 1'
#
loop_
_entity.id
_entity.type
_entity.pdbx_description
1 polymer ?
#
loop_
_entity_poly.entity_id
_entity_poly.type
_entity_poly.pdbx_seq_one_letter_code
_entity_poly.pdbx_strand_id
1 'polypeptide(L)'
;KTGPMAVPAPDADKLGDYKGVVRSHVEAFVKDYTAYFETNDALDDVKRTMLDPMPRLTLVPGLGMFGHGRTLKDAKIASDVGEMWIEAVRGAEAIGNFHPLSKADLFPLEYWSLEQAKLASNKPKPLTGQVVLITGGAGAIGAATAKLFAANGAHAVIVDLDAAKAAEAAKAAGNSSIGVGADITKPAEMRAAFDKAVAVYGGVDILVSNAGAAWEGRIGELDDATLRKSFELNFFAHQSAAQNAVRIMLEQGTGGVLLFNTSKQAINPGPKFGAYGIPKAATLFLSRQYALDYGAYGIRSNAVNADRIRSGLLTDAMIASRSGARGVSEK
;
A
#
# COMPACT_ATOMS: atom_id res chain seq x y z
N LYS A 1 4.37 30.69 8.18
CA LYS A 1 4.27 29.61 9.18
C LYS A 1 5.41 28.67 8.88
N THR A 2 6.28 28.39 9.84
CA THR A 2 7.48 27.56 9.61
C THR A 2 7.72 26.72 10.85
N GLY A 3 7.02 25.59 10.93
CA GLY A 3 7.09 24.68 12.06
C GLY A 3 6.20 23.45 11.85
N PRO A 4 6.42 22.39 12.63
CA PRO A 4 5.60 21.19 12.57
C PRO A 4 4.14 21.49 12.95
N MET A 5 3.21 20.70 12.43
CA MET A 5 1.85 20.68 12.96
C MET A 5 1.88 19.97 14.31
N ALA A 6 1.30 20.54 15.36
CA ALA A 6 1.11 19.84 16.63
C ALA A 6 -0.35 19.44 16.77
N VAL A 7 -0.61 18.22 17.23
CA VAL A 7 -1.96 17.73 17.57
C VAL A 7 -1.92 17.10 18.96
N PRO A 8 -3.02 17.16 19.75
CA PRO A 8 -3.06 16.54 21.07
C PRO A 8 -2.95 15.01 20.95
N ALA A 9 -2.49 14.34 22.01
CA ALA A 9 -2.49 12.88 22.05
C ALA A 9 -3.93 12.32 21.94
N PRO A 10 -4.15 11.21 21.20
CA PRO A 10 -5.46 10.57 21.18
C PRO A 10 -5.81 9.96 22.55
N ASP A 11 -7.10 10.01 22.90
CA ASP A 11 -7.66 9.19 23.95
C ASP A 11 -7.80 7.75 23.43
N ALA A 12 -7.16 6.80 24.11
CA ALA A 12 -7.12 5.39 23.69
C ALA A 12 -8.53 4.78 23.61
N ASP A 13 -9.47 5.26 24.41
CA ASP A 13 -10.85 4.78 24.44
C ASP A 13 -11.75 5.47 23.39
N LYS A 14 -11.25 6.51 22.72
CA LYS A 14 -12.03 7.35 21.78
C LYS A 14 -11.31 7.62 20.46
N LEU A 15 -10.60 6.61 19.94
CA LEU A 15 -9.85 6.73 18.69
C LEU A 15 -10.73 7.06 17.46
N GLY A 16 -12.01 6.66 17.46
CA GLY A 16 -12.92 6.88 16.34
C GLY A 16 -13.11 8.36 15.96
N ASP A 17 -13.06 9.27 16.94
CA ASP A 17 -13.24 10.70 16.71
C ASP A 17 -11.92 11.43 16.44
N TYR A 18 -10.79 10.78 16.69
CA TYR A 18 -9.47 11.41 16.59
C TYR A 18 -9.13 11.84 15.15
N LYS A 19 -9.69 11.17 14.15
CA LYS A 19 -9.61 11.60 12.75
C LYS A 19 -10.16 13.01 12.54
N GLY A 20 -11.21 13.40 13.24
CA GLY A 20 -11.77 14.75 13.21
C GLY A 20 -10.79 15.79 13.76
N VAL A 21 -10.10 15.45 14.86
CA VAL A 21 -9.05 16.29 15.45
C VAL A 21 -7.89 16.50 14.48
N VAL A 22 -7.39 15.41 13.87
CA VAL A 22 -6.31 15.52 12.87
C VAL A 22 -6.75 16.39 11.69
N ARG A 23 -7.96 16.15 11.15
CA ARG A 23 -8.49 16.91 10.02
C ARG A 23 -8.58 18.41 10.31
N SER A 24 -9.13 18.80 11.46
CA SER A 24 -9.26 20.22 11.80
C SER A 24 -7.91 20.92 11.91
N HIS A 25 -6.89 20.24 12.42
CA HIS A 25 -5.53 20.79 12.53
C HIS A 25 -4.85 20.87 11.16
N VAL A 26 -5.06 19.90 10.27
CA VAL A 26 -4.58 19.96 8.88
C VAL A 26 -5.23 21.13 8.14
N GLU A 27 -6.54 21.32 8.28
CA GLU A 27 -7.27 22.43 7.66
C GLU A 27 -6.77 23.79 8.15
N ALA A 28 -6.56 23.94 9.47
CA ALA A 28 -5.96 25.15 10.03
C ALA A 28 -4.51 25.36 9.53
N PHE A 29 -3.71 24.29 9.49
CA PHE A 29 -2.33 24.31 8.98
C PHE A 29 -2.29 24.80 7.53
N VAL A 30 -3.18 24.29 6.67
CA VAL A 30 -3.28 24.68 5.26
C VAL A 30 -3.72 26.14 5.15
N LYS A 31 -4.77 26.55 5.87
CA LYS A 31 -5.24 27.94 5.89
C LYS A 31 -4.14 28.93 6.28
N ASP A 32 -3.38 28.62 7.33
CA ASP A 32 -2.27 29.45 7.80
C ASP A 32 -1.11 29.50 6.80
N TYR A 33 -0.88 28.42 6.06
CA TYR A 33 0.13 28.38 4.99
C TYR A 33 -0.30 29.22 3.80
N THR A 34 -1.56 29.11 3.37
CA THR A 34 -2.13 29.92 2.29
C THR A 34 -2.07 31.41 2.61
N ALA A 35 -2.50 31.81 3.81
CA ALA A 35 -2.40 33.21 4.23
C ALA A 35 -0.94 33.70 4.29
N TYR A 36 -0.01 32.85 4.72
CA TYR A 36 1.43 33.14 4.67
C TYR A 36 1.92 33.33 3.24
N PHE A 37 1.55 32.46 2.30
CA PHE A 37 1.92 32.60 0.90
C PHE A 37 1.36 33.90 0.30
N GLU A 38 0.06 34.13 0.40
CA GLU A 38 -0.61 35.30 -0.18
C GLU A 38 -0.06 36.62 0.37
N THR A 39 0.20 36.69 1.68
CA THR A 39 0.72 37.91 2.31
C THR A 39 2.14 38.23 1.84
N ASN A 40 3.00 37.22 1.65
CA ASN A 40 4.41 37.44 1.31
C ASN A 40 4.66 37.51 -0.20
N ASP A 41 3.87 36.80 -1.02
CA ASP A 41 3.95 36.91 -2.48
C ASP A 41 3.51 38.30 -2.96
N ALA A 42 2.60 38.95 -2.23
CA ALA A 42 2.16 40.32 -2.52
C ALA A 42 3.18 41.42 -2.17
N LEU A 43 4.35 41.07 -1.60
CA LEU A 43 5.38 42.04 -1.21
C LEU A 43 6.26 42.50 -2.39
N ASP A 44 6.25 41.78 -3.50
CA ASP A 44 7.01 42.14 -4.71
C ASP A 44 6.26 41.72 -5.99
N ASP A 45 6.83 42.06 -7.15
CA ASP A 45 6.22 41.77 -8.46
C ASP A 45 6.58 40.37 -9.01
N VAL A 46 7.29 39.53 -8.24
CA VAL A 46 7.73 38.21 -8.67
C VAL A 46 6.61 37.20 -8.43
N LYS A 47 5.95 36.76 -9.50
CA LYS A 47 4.91 35.73 -9.39
C LYS A 47 5.50 34.37 -9.02
N ARG A 48 5.09 33.82 -7.87
CA ARG A 48 5.44 32.47 -7.43
C ARG A 48 4.23 31.55 -7.52
N THR A 49 4.47 30.24 -7.52
CA THR A 49 3.42 29.23 -7.40
C THR A 49 3.47 28.63 -6.00
N MET A 50 2.34 28.63 -5.29
CA MET A 50 2.27 28.07 -3.94
C MET A 50 2.67 26.59 -3.94
N LEU A 51 3.55 26.20 -3.01
CA LEU A 51 3.92 24.81 -2.80
C LEU A 51 2.76 24.05 -2.14
N ASP A 52 2.87 22.72 -2.10
CA ASP A 52 1.91 21.87 -1.40
C ASP A 52 1.81 22.27 0.09
N PRO A 53 0.65 22.80 0.55
CA PRO A 53 0.49 23.37 1.88
C PRO A 53 0.33 22.30 2.99
N MET A 54 0.34 21.01 2.65
CA MET A 54 0.18 19.93 3.60
C MET A 54 1.34 19.86 4.61
N PRO A 55 1.07 19.52 5.88
CA PRO A 55 2.12 19.38 6.88
C PRO A 55 3.11 18.27 6.51
N ARG A 56 4.40 18.58 6.59
CA ARG A 56 5.50 17.60 6.42
C ARG A 56 5.92 16.93 7.72
N LEU A 57 5.62 17.57 8.85
CA LEU A 57 5.92 17.07 10.18
C LEU A 57 4.70 17.23 11.06
N THR A 58 4.40 16.20 11.84
CA THR A 58 3.38 16.24 12.89
C THR A 58 3.97 15.78 14.20
N LEU A 59 3.75 16.55 15.26
CA LEU A 59 4.13 16.21 16.62
C LEU A 59 2.88 15.82 17.41
N VAL A 60 2.97 14.70 18.10
CA VAL A 60 1.91 14.20 18.98
C VAL A 60 2.53 13.91 20.35
N PRO A 61 2.21 14.71 21.39
CA PRO A 61 2.73 14.49 22.73
C PRO A 61 2.53 13.03 23.19
N GLY A 62 3.56 12.43 23.78
CA GLY A 62 3.54 11.04 24.26
C GLY A 62 3.65 9.96 23.17
N LEU A 63 3.44 10.28 21.89
CA LEU A 63 3.60 9.33 20.78
C LEU A 63 4.85 9.62 19.92
N GLY A 64 5.18 10.88 19.71
CA GLY A 64 6.40 11.30 19.00
C GLY A 64 6.13 12.11 17.73
N MET A 65 7.02 11.99 16.76
CA MET A 65 7.03 12.76 15.52
C MET A 65 6.70 11.87 14.32
N PHE A 66 5.91 12.40 13.39
CA PHE A 66 5.52 11.75 12.15
C PHE A 66 5.94 12.62 10.97
N GLY A 67 6.82 12.10 10.12
CA GLY A 67 7.19 12.70 8.85
C GLY A 67 6.25 12.26 7.73
N HIS A 68 5.86 13.21 6.87
CA HIS A 68 4.91 12.98 5.79
C HIS A 68 5.53 13.30 4.45
N GLY A 69 5.33 12.41 3.48
CA GLY A 69 5.87 12.56 2.14
C GLY A 69 5.14 11.67 1.14
N ARG A 70 5.35 11.94 -0.15
CA ARG A 70 4.79 11.12 -1.23
C ARG A 70 5.44 9.74 -1.32
N THR A 71 6.61 9.58 -0.73
CA THR A 71 7.31 8.30 -0.62
C THR A 71 7.84 8.13 0.80
N LEU A 72 8.15 6.91 1.19
CA LEU A 72 8.84 6.65 2.46
C LEU A 72 10.16 7.41 2.56
N LYS A 73 10.86 7.63 1.44
CA LYS A 73 12.10 8.42 1.42
C LYS A 73 11.80 9.88 1.79
N ASP A 74 10.79 10.49 1.19
CA ASP A 74 10.43 11.88 1.46
C ASP A 74 9.95 12.06 2.91
N ALA A 75 9.16 11.10 3.42
CA ALA A 75 8.71 11.07 4.80
C ALA A 75 9.89 10.99 5.79
N LYS A 76 10.90 10.15 5.50
CA LYS A 76 12.13 10.06 6.30
C LYS A 76 12.94 11.35 6.26
N ILE A 77 13.13 11.94 5.08
CA ILE A 77 13.82 13.24 4.95
C ILE A 77 13.12 14.31 5.79
N ALA A 78 11.78 14.35 5.77
CA ALA A 78 11.02 15.27 6.60
C ALA A 78 11.29 15.02 8.10
N SER A 79 11.26 13.77 8.56
CA SER A 79 11.60 13.39 9.93
C SER A 79 13.02 13.80 10.30
N ASP A 80 14.02 13.48 9.47
CA ASP A 80 15.44 13.79 9.73
C ASP A 80 15.64 15.32 9.90
N VAL A 81 15.03 16.12 9.02
CA VAL A 81 15.05 17.59 9.13
C VAL A 81 14.35 18.05 10.41
N GLY A 82 13.26 17.39 10.80
CA GLY A 82 12.55 17.65 12.05
C GLY A 82 13.40 17.39 13.28
N GLU A 83 14.13 16.27 13.32
CA GLU A 83 15.03 15.92 14.42
C GLU A 83 16.17 16.93 14.54
N MET A 84 16.82 17.26 13.41
CA MET A 84 17.88 18.28 13.37
C MET A 84 17.37 19.64 13.86
N TRP A 85 16.16 20.04 13.47
CA TRP A 85 15.55 21.28 13.93
C TRP A 85 15.29 21.26 15.44
N ILE A 86 14.75 20.16 15.98
CA ILE A 86 14.53 19.99 17.42
C ILE A 86 15.84 20.10 18.19
N GLU A 87 16.91 19.45 17.72
CA GLU A 87 18.23 19.52 18.36
C GLU A 87 18.80 20.93 18.34
N ALA A 88 18.74 21.62 17.20
CA ALA A 88 19.22 23.00 17.06
C ALA A 88 18.46 23.97 17.98
N VAL A 89 17.13 23.86 18.03
CA VAL A 89 16.30 24.68 18.91
C VAL A 89 16.63 24.38 20.38
N ARG A 90 16.72 23.12 20.77
CA ARG A 90 17.09 22.75 22.16
C ARG A 90 18.48 23.25 22.55
N GLY A 91 19.45 23.20 21.63
CA GLY A 91 20.79 23.73 21.86
C GLY A 91 20.80 25.25 22.03
N ALA A 92 20.03 25.97 21.21
CA ALA A 92 19.87 27.42 21.33
C ALA A 92 19.17 27.81 22.65
N GLU A 93 18.09 27.11 23.00
CA GLU A 93 17.32 27.29 24.25
C GLU A 93 18.14 26.96 25.52
N ALA A 94 19.19 26.15 25.40
CA ALA A 94 20.10 25.89 26.51
C ALA A 94 21.03 27.08 26.84
N ILE A 95 21.18 28.03 25.91
CA ILE A 95 22.06 29.21 26.04
C ILE A 95 21.24 30.50 26.19
N GLY A 96 20.15 30.63 25.44
CA GLY A 96 19.29 31.80 25.40
C GLY A 96 17.88 31.45 24.92
N ASN A 97 17.22 32.33 24.17
CA ASN A 97 15.92 32.04 23.55
C ASN A 97 16.09 31.87 22.04
N PHE A 98 15.49 30.84 21.47
CA PHE A 98 15.44 30.65 20.03
C PHE A 98 14.37 31.55 19.40
N HIS A 99 14.77 32.33 18.41
CA HIS A 99 13.87 33.13 17.59
C HIS A 99 14.10 32.78 16.11
N PRO A 100 13.10 32.25 15.39
CA PRO A 100 13.24 32.07 13.96
C PRO A 100 13.28 33.43 13.25
N LEU A 101 13.78 33.44 12.01
CA LEU A 101 13.67 34.59 11.11
C LEU A 101 12.19 35.01 10.95
N SER A 102 11.98 36.28 10.57
CA SER A 102 10.62 36.76 10.30
C SER A 102 10.00 35.99 9.14
N LYS A 103 8.66 35.93 9.07
CA LYS A 103 7.97 35.28 7.95
C LYS A 103 8.36 35.90 6.59
N ALA A 104 8.57 37.21 6.56
CA ALA A 104 8.99 37.93 5.36
C ALA A 104 10.42 37.57 4.91
N ASP A 105 11.31 37.25 5.85
CA ASP A 105 12.69 36.82 5.52
C ASP A 105 12.76 35.33 5.15
N LEU A 106 11.89 34.51 5.74
CA LEU A 106 11.81 33.07 5.43
C LEU A 106 11.22 32.80 4.04
N PHE A 107 10.28 33.63 3.60
CA PHE A 107 9.57 33.41 2.35
C PHE A 107 10.47 33.42 1.10
N PRO A 108 11.40 34.39 0.92
CA PRO A 108 12.36 34.37 -0.18
C PRO A 108 13.28 33.14 -0.17
N LEU A 109 13.62 32.60 1.00
CA LEU A 109 14.43 31.38 1.12
C LEU A 109 13.65 30.15 0.65
N GLU A 110 12.39 30.01 1.08
CA GLU A 110 11.53 28.88 0.72
C GLU A 110 11.15 28.90 -0.78
N TYR A 111 10.91 30.09 -1.34
CA TYR A 111 10.48 30.27 -2.72
C TYR A 111 11.61 30.71 -3.66
N TRP A 112 12.87 30.49 -3.27
CA TRP A 112 13.99 30.82 -4.13
C TRP A 112 13.97 29.96 -5.41
N SER A 113 13.85 30.60 -6.56
CA SER A 113 13.58 29.93 -7.85
C SER A 113 14.66 28.92 -8.25
N LEU A 114 15.93 29.16 -7.90
CA LEU A 114 17.03 28.24 -8.21
C LEU A 114 16.97 26.95 -7.38
N GLU A 115 16.48 27.01 -6.14
CA GLU A 115 16.27 25.79 -5.33
C GLU A 115 15.04 25.02 -5.83
N GLN A 116 13.95 25.74 -6.15
CA GLN A 116 12.76 25.12 -6.73
C GLN A 116 13.05 24.44 -8.07
N ALA A 117 13.93 25.01 -8.90
CA ALA A 117 14.36 24.43 -10.16
C ALA A 117 15.06 23.07 -9.99
N LYS A 118 15.81 22.86 -8.89
CA LYS A 118 16.45 21.56 -8.60
C LYS A 118 15.41 20.47 -8.35
N LEU A 119 14.27 20.82 -7.73
CA LEU A 119 13.19 19.91 -7.39
C LEU A 119 12.27 19.59 -8.58
N ALA A 120 12.13 20.52 -9.54
CA ALA A 120 11.23 20.40 -10.69
C ALA A 120 11.59 19.28 -11.68
N SER A 121 12.82 18.76 -11.64
CA SER A 121 13.32 17.73 -12.56
C SER A 121 12.77 16.31 -12.27
N ASN A 122 12.28 16.06 -11.05
CA ASN A 122 11.79 14.74 -10.64
C ASN A 122 10.28 14.59 -10.84
N LYS A 123 9.87 14.16 -12.04
CA LYS A 123 8.47 13.79 -12.28
C LYS A 123 8.13 12.48 -11.54
N PRO A 124 7.09 12.45 -10.69
CA PRO A 124 6.69 11.24 -10.00
C PRO A 124 6.25 10.17 -11.00
N LYS A 125 6.50 8.91 -10.66
CA LYS A 125 6.03 7.78 -11.47
C LYS A 125 4.52 7.59 -11.26
N PRO A 126 3.81 6.87 -12.15
CA PRO A 126 2.35 6.80 -12.11
C PRO A 126 1.75 6.29 -10.78
N LEU A 127 2.49 5.47 -10.02
CA LEU A 127 2.04 4.90 -8.75
C LEU A 127 2.85 5.40 -7.55
N THR A 128 3.57 6.52 -7.70
CA THR A 128 4.23 7.17 -6.56
C THR A 128 3.19 7.52 -5.48
N GLY A 129 3.48 7.15 -4.23
CA GLY A 129 2.59 7.36 -3.09
C GLY A 129 1.49 6.31 -2.92
N GLN A 130 1.48 5.27 -3.74
CA GLN A 130 0.58 4.13 -3.57
C GLN A 130 1.26 3.00 -2.79
N VAL A 131 0.50 2.33 -1.94
CA VAL A 131 0.91 1.12 -1.21
C VAL A 131 0.13 -0.09 -1.73
N VAL A 132 0.86 -1.10 -2.20
CA VAL A 132 0.28 -2.35 -2.70
C VAL A 132 0.63 -3.52 -1.80
N LEU A 133 -0.38 -4.26 -1.32
CA LEU A 133 -0.20 -5.51 -0.59
C LEU A 133 -0.47 -6.70 -1.50
N ILE A 134 0.46 -7.66 -1.55
CA ILE A 134 0.44 -8.79 -2.48
C ILE A 134 0.56 -10.09 -1.70
N THR A 135 -0.48 -10.93 -1.71
CA THR A 135 -0.44 -12.27 -1.10
C THR A 135 0.15 -13.32 -2.05
N GLY A 136 0.87 -14.30 -1.51
CA GLY A 136 1.67 -15.22 -2.32
C GLY A 136 2.71 -14.45 -3.14
N GLY A 137 3.22 -13.36 -2.56
CA GLY A 137 4.00 -12.35 -3.24
C GLY A 137 5.43 -12.80 -3.58
N ALA A 138 5.92 -13.89 -2.99
CA ALA A 138 7.21 -14.47 -3.35
C ALA A 138 7.09 -15.51 -4.48
N GLY A 139 5.87 -15.94 -4.84
CA GLY A 139 5.61 -16.79 -6.00
C GLY A 139 5.81 -16.03 -7.33
N ALA A 140 5.90 -16.76 -8.45
CA ALA A 140 6.28 -16.18 -9.75
C ALA A 140 5.42 -14.99 -10.19
N ILE A 141 4.09 -15.10 -10.10
CA ILE A 141 3.17 -14.00 -10.45
C ILE A 141 3.30 -12.87 -9.44
N GLY A 142 3.33 -13.19 -8.14
CA GLY A 142 3.42 -12.20 -7.06
C GLY A 142 4.69 -11.36 -7.15
N ALA A 143 5.85 -12.00 -7.33
CA ALA A 143 7.15 -11.33 -7.37
C ALA A 143 7.30 -10.46 -8.62
N ALA A 144 6.85 -10.94 -9.79
CA ALA A 144 6.82 -10.14 -11.00
C ALA A 144 5.89 -8.92 -10.86
N THR A 145 4.72 -9.12 -10.23
CA THR A 145 3.76 -8.05 -9.93
C THR A 145 4.37 -7.00 -9.01
N ALA A 146 4.99 -7.44 -7.90
CA ALA A 146 5.64 -6.56 -6.94
C ALA A 146 6.73 -5.71 -7.59
N LYS A 147 7.59 -6.33 -8.41
CA LYS A 147 8.63 -5.64 -9.16
C LYS A 147 8.06 -4.59 -10.12
N LEU A 148 6.96 -4.89 -10.81
CA LEU A 148 6.34 -3.94 -11.73
C LEU A 148 5.69 -2.76 -11.00
N PHE A 149 5.01 -3.01 -9.87
CA PHE A 149 4.45 -1.94 -9.03
C PHE A 149 5.55 -1.03 -8.48
N ALA A 150 6.62 -1.60 -7.91
CA ALA A 150 7.77 -0.86 -7.41
C ALA A 150 8.49 -0.07 -8.52
N ALA A 151 8.64 -0.66 -9.70
CA ALA A 151 9.20 0.02 -10.86
C ALA A 151 8.37 1.24 -11.29
N ASN A 152 7.06 1.25 -11.01
CA ASN A 152 6.14 2.35 -11.25
C ASN A 152 5.93 3.27 -10.02
N GLY A 153 6.70 3.10 -8.94
CA GLY A 153 6.76 4.03 -7.81
C GLY A 153 5.94 3.64 -6.58
N ALA A 154 5.20 2.52 -6.60
CA ALA A 154 4.45 2.05 -5.43
C ALA A 154 5.37 1.37 -4.41
N HIS A 155 5.03 1.46 -3.13
CA HIS A 155 5.64 0.64 -2.08
C HIS A 155 4.93 -0.71 -2.02
N ALA A 156 5.68 -1.82 -2.16
CA ALA A 156 5.07 -3.15 -2.09
C ALA A 156 5.24 -3.79 -0.71
N VAL A 157 4.16 -4.39 -0.21
CA VAL A 157 4.12 -5.27 0.95
C VAL A 157 3.90 -6.68 0.43
N ILE A 158 4.96 -7.47 0.45
CA ILE A 158 4.98 -8.82 -0.10
C ILE A 158 4.70 -9.78 1.05
N VAL A 159 3.53 -10.41 0.99
CA VAL A 159 3.08 -11.37 2.00
C VAL A 159 3.23 -12.77 1.44
N ASP A 160 3.97 -13.63 2.13
CA ASP A 160 4.14 -15.03 1.77
C ASP A 160 4.26 -15.90 3.03
N LEU A 161 4.05 -17.20 2.91
CA LEU A 161 4.19 -18.13 4.03
C LEU A 161 5.65 -18.24 4.48
N ASP A 162 6.57 -18.16 3.52
CA ASP A 162 8.01 -18.17 3.75
C ASP A 162 8.53 -16.73 3.94
N ALA A 163 8.81 -16.38 5.18
CA ALA A 163 9.28 -15.04 5.55
C ALA A 163 10.59 -14.64 4.85
N ALA A 164 11.51 -15.59 4.64
CA ALA A 164 12.79 -15.32 3.99
C ALA A 164 12.59 -15.01 2.51
N LYS A 165 11.77 -15.81 1.82
CA LYS A 165 11.43 -15.55 0.41
C LYS A 165 10.65 -14.25 0.23
N ALA A 166 9.76 -13.91 1.15
CA ALA A 166 9.05 -12.63 1.13
C ALA A 166 10.05 -11.45 1.23
N ALA A 167 11.03 -11.54 2.12
CA ALA A 167 12.07 -10.52 2.27
C ALA A 167 12.98 -10.41 1.04
N GLU A 168 13.37 -11.54 0.44
CA GLU A 168 14.15 -11.57 -0.80
C GLU A 168 13.39 -10.94 -1.97
N ALA A 169 12.11 -11.30 -2.15
CA ALA A 169 11.26 -10.73 -3.18
C ALA A 169 11.06 -9.22 -2.99
N ALA A 170 10.95 -8.74 -1.74
CA ALA A 170 10.87 -7.31 -1.43
C ALA A 170 12.15 -6.56 -1.78
N LYS A 171 13.30 -7.12 -1.42
CA LYS A 171 14.60 -6.57 -1.81
C LYS A 171 14.74 -6.50 -3.33
N ALA A 172 14.31 -7.54 -4.04
CA ALA A 172 14.37 -7.60 -5.50
C ALA A 172 13.38 -6.64 -6.18
N ALA A 173 12.22 -6.38 -5.58
CA ALA A 173 11.25 -5.39 -6.07
C ALA A 173 11.78 -3.96 -5.93
N GLY A 174 12.48 -3.66 -4.83
CA GLY A 174 13.05 -2.34 -4.56
C GLY A 174 12.01 -1.31 -4.11
N ASN A 175 12.29 -0.02 -4.33
CA ASN A 175 11.43 1.10 -3.92
C ASN A 175 10.99 1.04 -2.44
N SER A 176 11.90 0.64 -1.55
CA SER A 176 11.63 0.46 -0.11
C SER A 176 10.49 -0.51 0.21
N SER A 177 10.23 -1.51 -0.65
CA SER A 177 9.26 -2.58 -0.39
C SER A 177 9.68 -3.45 0.81
N ILE A 178 8.72 -4.07 1.49
CA ILE A 178 8.94 -4.96 2.65
C ILE A 178 8.36 -6.35 2.42
N GLY A 179 8.99 -7.35 3.02
CA GLY A 179 8.50 -8.73 3.08
C GLY A 179 7.88 -9.03 4.44
N VAL A 180 6.77 -9.76 4.47
CA VAL A 180 6.06 -10.19 5.68
C VAL A 180 5.76 -11.67 5.57
N GLY A 181 6.27 -12.46 6.53
CA GLY A 181 5.89 -13.86 6.69
C GLY A 181 4.53 -13.99 7.35
N ALA A 182 3.57 -14.65 6.70
CA ALA A 182 2.25 -14.91 7.27
C ALA A 182 1.56 -16.12 6.60
N ASP A 183 0.96 -16.98 7.41
CA ASP A 183 -0.04 -17.94 6.97
C ASP A 183 -1.38 -17.22 6.79
N ILE A 184 -1.68 -16.87 5.54
CA ILE A 184 -2.89 -16.15 5.17
C ILE A 184 -4.20 -16.92 5.40
N THR A 185 -4.13 -18.22 5.68
CA THR A 185 -5.31 -19.01 6.09
C THR A 185 -5.72 -18.72 7.54
N LYS A 186 -4.84 -18.08 8.32
CA LYS A 186 -5.12 -17.65 9.69
C LYS A 186 -5.50 -16.15 9.71
N PRO A 187 -6.73 -15.79 10.10
CA PRO A 187 -7.18 -14.40 10.09
C PRO A 187 -6.31 -13.43 10.90
N ALA A 188 -5.74 -13.88 12.03
CA ALA A 188 -4.87 -13.07 12.87
C ALA A 188 -3.54 -12.72 12.17
N GLU A 189 -2.93 -13.67 11.47
CA GLU A 189 -1.67 -13.42 10.73
C GLU A 189 -1.92 -12.52 9.51
N MET A 190 -3.05 -12.69 8.82
CA MET A 190 -3.50 -11.77 7.76
C MET A 190 -3.65 -10.34 8.29
N ARG A 191 -4.37 -10.18 9.41
CA ARG A 191 -4.60 -8.89 10.06
C ARG A 191 -3.27 -8.21 10.42
N ALA A 192 -2.35 -8.95 11.04
CA ALA A 192 -1.03 -8.45 11.40
C ALA A 192 -0.21 -7.99 10.19
N ALA A 193 -0.31 -8.66 9.04
CA ALA A 193 0.37 -8.23 7.81
C ALA A 193 -0.13 -6.88 7.29
N PHE A 194 -1.44 -6.64 7.33
CA PHE A 194 -2.03 -5.34 6.98
C PHE A 194 -1.67 -4.25 8.02
N ASP A 195 -1.72 -4.57 9.31
CA ASP A 195 -1.35 -3.62 10.36
C ASP A 195 0.14 -3.23 10.26
N LYS A 196 1.02 -4.16 9.82
CA LYS A 196 2.42 -3.86 9.49
C LYS A 196 2.55 -2.90 8.30
N ALA A 197 1.72 -3.04 7.27
CA ALA A 197 1.69 -2.11 6.14
C ALA A 197 1.32 -0.70 6.59
N VAL A 198 0.28 -0.56 7.42
CA VAL A 198 -0.15 0.71 8.00
C VAL A 198 0.94 1.32 8.87
N ALA A 199 1.60 0.54 9.72
CA ALA A 199 2.67 1.04 10.58
C ALA A 199 3.89 1.56 9.80
N VAL A 200 4.16 1.02 8.60
CA VAL A 200 5.34 1.41 7.80
C VAL A 200 5.02 2.51 6.79
N TYR A 201 3.85 2.48 6.16
CA TYR A 201 3.52 3.38 5.05
C TYR A 201 2.28 4.24 5.28
N GLY A 202 1.58 4.06 6.40
CA GLY A 202 0.37 4.82 6.76
C GLY A 202 -0.93 4.27 6.16
N GLY A 203 -0.88 3.27 5.29
CA GLY A 203 -2.07 2.78 4.59
C GLY A 203 -1.86 1.63 3.61
N VAL A 204 -2.94 1.24 2.92
CA VAL A 204 -2.99 0.29 1.81
C VAL A 204 -4.00 0.78 0.76
N ASP A 205 -3.53 1.01 -0.47
CA ASP A 205 -4.37 1.52 -1.57
C ASP A 205 -4.78 0.42 -2.56
N ILE A 206 -3.97 -0.64 -2.65
CA ILE A 206 -4.15 -1.72 -3.62
C ILE A 206 -3.93 -3.07 -2.92
N LEU A 207 -4.90 -3.97 -3.04
CA LEU A 207 -4.74 -5.38 -2.72
C LEU A 207 -4.59 -6.19 -4.00
N VAL A 208 -3.50 -6.93 -4.12
CA VAL A 208 -3.36 -8.04 -5.07
C VAL A 208 -3.50 -9.35 -4.30
N SER A 209 -4.72 -9.87 -4.28
CA SER A 209 -5.06 -11.13 -3.62
C SER A 209 -4.69 -12.30 -4.54
N ASN A 210 -3.42 -12.69 -4.51
CA ASN A 210 -2.81 -13.56 -5.52
C ASN A 210 -2.55 -15.00 -5.06
N ALA A 211 -2.39 -15.25 -3.76
CA ALA A 211 -2.07 -16.58 -3.26
C ALA A 211 -3.06 -17.66 -3.72
N GLY A 212 -2.57 -18.89 -3.91
CA GLY A 212 -3.39 -20.02 -4.31
C GLY A 212 -2.57 -21.26 -4.59
N ALA A 213 -3.21 -22.41 -4.48
CA ALA A 213 -2.64 -23.71 -4.83
C ALA A 213 -3.70 -24.62 -5.44
N ALA A 214 -3.30 -25.50 -6.34
CA ALA A 214 -4.21 -26.43 -6.99
C ALA A 214 -4.19 -27.80 -6.27
N TRP A 215 -5.35 -28.19 -5.76
CA TRP A 215 -5.62 -29.57 -5.36
C TRP A 215 -6.38 -30.26 -6.49
N GLU A 216 -5.93 -31.45 -6.86
CA GLU A 216 -6.49 -32.24 -7.95
C GLU A 216 -7.15 -33.51 -7.43
N GLY A 217 -8.24 -33.91 -8.08
CA GLY A 217 -8.97 -35.14 -7.81
C GLY A 217 -10.35 -35.13 -8.44
N ARG A 218 -10.90 -36.32 -8.68
CA ARG A 218 -12.29 -36.45 -9.14
C ARG A 218 -13.20 -35.98 -8.01
N ILE A 219 -14.09 -35.03 -8.29
CA ILE A 219 -14.78 -34.27 -7.22
C ILE A 219 -15.61 -35.15 -6.28
N GLY A 220 -16.22 -36.23 -6.79
CA GLY A 220 -17.00 -37.17 -5.98
C GLY A 220 -16.16 -38.22 -5.23
N GLU A 221 -14.84 -38.22 -5.42
CA GLU A 221 -13.89 -39.16 -4.78
C GLU A 221 -12.91 -38.44 -3.85
N LEU A 222 -12.97 -37.11 -3.80
CA LEU A 222 -12.10 -36.30 -2.97
C LEU A 222 -12.57 -36.35 -1.51
N ASP A 223 -11.64 -36.48 -0.58
CA ASP A 223 -11.97 -36.37 0.83
C ASP A 223 -12.34 -34.92 1.21
N ASP A 224 -13.19 -34.79 2.22
CA ASP A 224 -13.67 -33.49 2.72
C ASP A 224 -12.55 -32.58 3.19
N ALA A 225 -11.48 -33.14 3.78
CA ALA A 225 -10.39 -32.34 4.34
C ALA A 225 -9.58 -31.65 3.22
N THR A 226 -9.34 -32.34 2.10
CA THR A 226 -8.70 -31.78 0.92
C THR A 226 -9.56 -30.69 0.29
N LEU A 227 -10.88 -30.90 0.17
CA LEU A 227 -11.78 -29.89 -0.38
C LEU A 227 -11.80 -28.63 0.51
N ARG A 228 -11.95 -28.82 1.83
CA ARG A 228 -11.93 -27.72 2.82
C ARG A 228 -10.62 -26.95 2.77
N LYS A 229 -9.47 -27.64 2.76
CA LYS A 229 -8.15 -27.01 2.65
C LYS A 229 -8.03 -26.15 1.39
N SER A 230 -8.61 -26.59 0.28
CA SER A 230 -8.66 -25.79 -0.94
C SER A 230 -9.50 -24.53 -0.78
N PHE A 231 -10.65 -24.61 -0.10
CA PHE A 231 -11.47 -23.43 0.21
C PHE A 231 -10.78 -22.47 1.17
N GLU A 232 -10.08 -22.97 2.19
CA GLU A 232 -9.33 -22.15 3.13
C GLU A 232 -8.33 -21.25 2.39
N LEU A 233 -7.54 -21.82 1.47
CA LEU A 233 -6.56 -21.05 0.72
C LEU A 233 -7.16 -20.26 -0.46
N ASN A 234 -7.96 -20.90 -1.31
CA ASN A 234 -8.39 -20.32 -2.58
C ASN A 234 -9.67 -19.47 -2.50
N PHE A 235 -10.31 -19.41 -1.33
CA PHE A 235 -11.48 -18.55 -1.08
C PHE A 235 -11.39 -17.77 0.24
N PHE A 236 -11.36 -18.44 1.40
CA PHE A 236 -11.44 -17.75 2.70
C PHE A 236 -10.25 -16.83 2.96
N ALA A 237 -9.03 -17.20 2.56
CA ALA A 237 -7.88 -16.30 2.63
C ALA A 237 -8.06 -15.04 1.75
N HIS A 238 -8.67 -15.16 0.56
CA HIS A 238 -8.96 -14.00 -0.29
C HIS A 238 -10.02 -13.09 0.33
N GLN A 239 -11.05 -13.68 0.95
CA GLN A 239 -12.07 -12.93 1.68
C GLN A 239 -11.45 -12.18 2.87
N SER A 240 -10.63 -12.85 3.67
CA SER A 240 -9.93 -12.25 4.82
C SER A 240 -9.01 -11.10 4.38
N ALA A 241 -8.29 -11.26 3.27
CA ALA A 241 -7.47 -10.19 2.70
C ALA A 241 -8.32 -8.99 2.27
N ALA A 242 -9.43 -9.22 1.57
CA ALA A 242 -10.32 -8.17 1.11
C ALA A 242 -10.99 -7.41 2.25
N GLN A 243 -11.43 -8.10 3.31
CA GLN A 243 -11.98 -7.46 4.51
C GLN A 243 -10.96 -6.52 5.18
N ASN A 244 -9.70 -6.94 5.29
CA ASN A 244 -8.65 -6.11 5.87
C ASN A 244 -8.30 -4.90 4.99
N ALA A 245 -8.25 -5.09 3.67
CA ALA A 245 -8.03 -3.99 2.72
C ALA A 245 -9.16 -2.95 2.81
N VAL A 246 -10.43 -3.40 2.76
CA VAL A 246 -11.59 -2.51 2.84
C VAL A 246 -11.65 -1.78 4.18
N ARG A 247 -11.36 -2.45 5.30
CA ARG A 247 -11.29 -1.81 6.62
C ARG A 247 -10.35 -0.59 6.59
N ILE A 248 -9.18 -0.75 5.99
CA ILE A 248 -8.18 0.31 5.90
C ILE A 248 -8.61 1.38 4.88
N MET A 249 -9.08 0.99 3.69
CA MET A 249 -9.51 1.92 2.64
C MET A 249 -10.68 2.81 3.07
N LEU A 250 -11.63 2.28 3.84
CA LEU A 250 -12.73 3.06 4.43
C LEU A 250 -12.20 4.06 5.47
N GLU A 251 -11.24 3.65 6.29
CA GLU A 251 -10.62 4.54 7.28
C GLU A 251 -9.81 5.64 6.59
N GLN A 252 -9.11 5.34 5.50
CA GLN A 252 -8.41 6.34 4.69
C GLN A 252 -9.37 7.30 4.00
N GLY A 253 -10.47 6.78 3.46
CA GLY A 253 -11.43 7.57 2.66
C GLY A 253 -10.85 8.03 1.31
N THR A 254 -9.82 7.36 0.80
CA THR A 254 -9.15 7.67 -0.48
C THR A 254 -9.57 6.75 -1.62
N GLY A 255 -10.56 5.88 -1.38
CA GLY A 255 -10.94 4.79 -2.29
C GLY A 255 -9.95 3.63 -2.22
N GLY A 256 -9.88 2.83 -3.29
CA GLY A 256 -8.89 1.75 -3.36
C GLY A 256 -9.15 0.75 -4.48
N VAL A 257 -8.30 -0.27 -4.57
CA VAL A 257 -8.40 -1.30 -5.61
C VAL A 257 -8.19 -2.69 -5.03
N LEU A 258 -9.15 -3.58 -5.26
CA LEU A 258 -9.05 -5.01 -4.98
C LEU A 258 -8.85 -5.77 -6.30
N LEU A 259 -7.77 -6.53 -6.41
CA LEU A 259 -7.41 -7.35 -7.57
C LEU A 259 -7.28 -8.80 -7.12
N PHE A 260 -8.20 -9.65 -7.57
CA PHE A 260 -8.21 -11.08 -7.23
C PHE A 260 -7.58 -11.91 -8.34
N ASN A 261 -6.55 -12.70 -8.02
CA ASN A 261 -6.05 -13.71 -8.95
C ASN A 261 -6.97 -14.94 -8.91
N THR A 262 -7.78 -15.06 -9.95
CA THR A 262 -8.73 -16.17 -10.13
C THR A 262 -8.11 -17.27 -10.99
N SER A 263 -8.88 -17.92 -11.86
CA SER A 263 -8.35 -18.94 -12.77
C SER A 263 -9.33 -19.22 -13.89
N LYS A 264 -8.82 -19.75 -15.01
CA LYS A 264 -9.66 -20.28 -16.09
C LYS A 264 -10.64 -21.33 -15.55
N GLN A 265 -10.22 -22.08 -14.54
CA GLN A 265 -11.04 -23.09 -13.86
C GLN A 265 -12.30 -22.52 -13.20
N ALA A 266 -12.34 -21.21 -12.93
CA ALA A 266 -13.52 -20.53 -12.40
C ALA A 266 -14.67 -20.42 -13.42
N ILE A 267 -14.36 -20.50 -14.72
CA ILE A 267 -15.31 -20.31 -15.82
C ILE A 267 -15.43 -21.59 -16.66
N ASN A 268 -14.30 -22.27 -16.91
CA ASN A 268 -14.23 -23.46 -17.74
C ASN A 268 -13.51 -24.59 -17.00
N PRO A 269 -14.25 -25.47 -16.29
CA PRO A 269 -13.68 -26.51 -15.45
C PRO A 269 -13.01 -27.61 -16.28
N GLY A 270 -11.84 -28.06 -15.82
CA GLY A 270 -11.12 -29.21 -16.37
C GLY A 270 -11.33 -30.48 -15.53
N PRO A 271 -11.13 -31.67 -16.14
CA PRO A 271 -11.17 -32.93 -15.40
C PRO A 271 -10.21 -32.89 -14.19
N LYS A 272 -10.69 -33.35 -13.04
CA LYS A 272 -9.95 -33.41 -11.76
C LYS A 272 -9.56 -32.07 -11.13
N PHE A 273 -10.03 -30.93 -11.64
CA PHE A 273 -9.73 -29.62 -11.06
C PHE A 273 -10.86 -29.05 -10.18
N GLY A 274 -11.89 -29.84 -9.87
CA GLY A 274 -13.08 -29.36 -9.13
C GLY A 274 -12.72 -28.71 -7.79
N ALA A 275 -11.83 -29.33 -7.01
CA ALA A 275 -11.39 -28.80 -5.71
C ALA A 275 -10.73 -27.42 -5.82
N TYR A 276 -10.07 -27.10 -6.94
CA TYR A 276 -9.47 -25.78 -7.20
C TYR A 276 -10.42 -24.80 -7.91
N GLY A 277 -11.15 -25.27 -8.92
CA GLY A 277 -12.02 -24.46 -9.76
C GLY A 277 -13.22 -23.90 -9.01
N ILE A 278 -13.84 -24.69 -8.13
CA ILE A 278 -15.01 -24.25 -7.34
C ILE A 278 -14.67 -23.06 -6.43
N PRO A 279 -13.66 -23.12 -5.55
CA PRO A 279 -13.32 -21.96 -4.72
C PRO A 279 -12.83 -20.76 -5.57
N LYS A 280 -12.16 -20.97 -6.71
CA LYS A 280 -11.81 -19.86 -7.62
C LYS A 280 -13.04 -19.25 -8.31
N ALA A 281 -14.09 -20.02 -8.59
CA ALA A 281 -15.38 -19.50 -9.05
C ALA A 281 -16.09 -18.69 -7.95
N ALA A 282 -16.05 -19.17 -6.71
CA ALA A 282 -16.54 -18.42 -5.56
C ALA A 282 -15.79 -17.09 -5.39
N THR A 283 -14.45 -17.09 -5.52
CA THR A 283 -13.62 -15.87 -5.48
C THR A 283 -13.90 -14.91 -6.64
N LEU A 284 -14.24 -15.42 -7.84
CA LEU A 284 -14.68 -14.57 -8.94
C LEU A 284 -16.01 -13.86 -8.61
N PHE A 285 -16.97 -14.57 -8.03
CA PHE A 285 -18.21 -13.95 -7.57
C PHE A 285 -17.97 -12.97 -6.42
N LEU A 286 -17.09 -13.33 -5.49
CA LEU A 286 -16.68 -12.47 -4.37
C LEU A 286 -16.18 -11.11 -4.86
N SER A 287 -15.33 -11.10 -5.90
CA SER A 287 -14.86 -9.85 -6.50
C SER A 287 -16.01 -8.97 -6.98
N ARG A 288 -17.05 -9.56 -7.58
CA ARG A 288 -18.24 -8.80 -8.02
C ARG A 288 -19.03 -8.26 -6.84
N GLN A 289 -19.17 -9.04 -5.77
CA GLN A 289 -19.86 -8.61 -4.56
C GLN A 289 -19.18 -7.39 -3.93
N TYR A 290 -17.84 -7.39 -3.80
CA TYR A 290 -17.11 -6.22 -3.31
C TYR A 290 -17.26 -4.98 -4.22
N ALA A 291 -17.36 -5.18 -5.55
CA ALA A 291 -17.57 -4.06 -6.47
C ALA A 291 -18.94 -3.41 -6.25
N LEU A 292 -19.98 -4.21 -5.99
CA LEU A 292 -21.32 -3.73 -5.69
C LEU A 292 -21.39 -3.03 -4.33
N ASP A 293 -20.84 -3.67 -3.29
CA ASP A 293 -21.00 -3.21 -1.91
C ASP A 293 -20.13 -1.98 -1.59
N TYR A 294 -18.94 -1.88 -2.21
CA TYR A 294 -17.96 -0.85 -1.85
C TYR A 294 -17.66 0.16 -2.97
N GLY A 295 -18.28 0.02 -4.15
CA GLY A 295 -18.13 0.96 -5.25
C GLY A 295 -18.51 2.40 -4.89
N ALA A 296 -19.52 2.58 -4.03
CA ALA A 296 -19.95 3.90 -3.53
C ALA A 296 -18.87 4.63 -2.71
N TYR A 297 -17.88 3.89 -2.19
CA TYR A 297 -16.74 4.45 -1.44
C TYR A 297 -15.49 4.63 -2.31
N GLY A 298 -15.62 4.52 -3.64
CA GLY A 298 -14.48 4.61 -4.56
C GLY A 298 -13.55 3.40 -4.55
N ILE A 299 -13.99 2.28 -3.96
CA ILE A 299 -13.22 1.03 -3.92
C ILE A 299 -13.63 0.18 -5.12
N ARG A 300 -12.69 -0.01 -6.06
CA ARG A 300 -12.91 -0.82 -7.27
C ARG A 300 -12.49 -2.27 -6.99
N SER A 301 -13.23 -3.23 -7.51
CA SER A 301 -12.87 -4.65 -7.39
C SER A 301 -12.91 -5.33 -8.76
N ASN A 302 -11.83 -6.05 -9.10
CA ASN A 302 -11.69 -6.78 -10.36
C ASN A 302 -10.99 -8.12 -10.15
N ALA A 303 -11.22 -9.04 -11.09
CA ALA A 303 -10.58 -10.34 -11.12
C ALA A 303 -9.65 -10.46 -12.33
N VAL A 304 -8.45 -10.95 -12.10
CA VAL A 304 -7.51 -11.35 -13.16
C VAL A 304 -7.66 -12.86 -13.33
N ASN A 305 -7.92 -13.29 -14.56
CA ASN A 305 -8.01 -14.69 -14.91
C ASN A 305 -6.67 -15.16 -15.47
N ALA A 306 -5.75 -15.55 -14.59
CA ALA A 306 -4.49 -16.15 -15.00
C ALA A 306 -4.74 -17.56 -15.55
N ASP A 307 -4.26 -17.81 -16.76
CA ASP A 307 -4.17 -19.17 -17.31
C ASP A 307 -2.82 -19.78 -16.91
N ARG A 308 -2.26 -20.65 -17.75
CA ARG A 308 -1.08 -21.44 -17.43
C ARG A 308 0.21 -20.61 -17.46
N ILE A 309 0.52 -19.99 -16.33
CA ILE A 309 1.80 -19.34 -16.09
C ILE A 309 2.80 -20.35 -15.54
N ARG A 310 4.04 -20.37 -16.05
CA ARG A 310 5.18 -21.12 -15.49
C ARG A 310 5.51 -20.60 -14.09
N SER A 311 4.77 -21.09 -13.10
CA SER A 311 4.72 -20.56 -11.73
C SER A 311 4.78 -21.66 -10.67
N GLY A 312 5.18 -22.89 -11.07
CA GLY A 312 5.07 -24.10 -10.27
C GLY A 312 3.74 -24.84 -10.47
N LEU A 313 2.65 -24.13 -10.76
CA LEU A 313 1.34 -24.74 -11.11
C LEU A 313 1.31 -25.33 -12.54
N LEU A 314 2.07 -24.75 -13.47
CA LEU A 314 2.34 -25.34 -14.78
C LEU A 314 3.68 -26.07 -14.71
N THR A 315 3.63 -27.40 -14.64
CA THR A 315 4.82 -28.26 -14.60
C THR A 315 5.23 -28.71 -16.00
N ASP A 316 6.49 -29.11 -16.18
CA ASP A 316 6.98 -29.63 -17.46
C ASP A 316 6.21 -30.90 -17.88
N ALA A 317 5.83 -31.76 -16.92
CA ALA A 317 4.98 -32.92 -17.19
C ALA A 317 3.61 -32.54 -17.75
N MET A 318 3.00 -31.46 -17.24
CA MET A 318 1.74 -30.93 -17.77
C MET A 318 1.89 -30.30 -19.15
N ILE A 319 3.06 -29.72 -19.45
CA ILE A 319 3.37 -29.20 -20.79
C ILE A 319 3.48 -30.38 -21.76
N ALA A 320 4.31 -31.37 -21.47
CA ALA A 320 4.54 -32.56 -22.30
C ALA A 320 3.25 -33.36 -22.58
N SER A 321 2.45 -33.63 -21.55
CA SER A 321 1.18 -34.35 -21.72
C SER A 321 0.23 -33.64 -22.69
N ARG A 322 0.22 -32.30 -22.66
CA ARG A 322 -0.76 -31.50 -23.40
C ARG A 322 -0.29 -31.07 -24.78
N SER A 323 1.00 -30.83 -24.96
CA SER A 323 1.61 -30.66 -26.28
C SER A 323 1.36 -31.91 -27.10
N GLY A 324 1.58 -33.10 -26.51
CA GLY A 324 1.23 -34.40 -27.08
C GLY A 324 -0.25 -34.53 -27.43
N ALA A 325 -1.16 -34.22 -26.50
CA ALA A 325 -2.61 -34.30 -26.75
C ALA A 325 -3.12 -33.33 -27.83
N ARG A 326 -2.34 -32.31 -28.18
CA ARG A 326 -2.69 -31.30 -29.19
C ARG A 326 -1.86 -31.41 -30.47
N GLY A 327 -0.93 -32.36 -30.56
CA GLY A 327 -0.04 -32.51 -31.70
C GLY A 327 0.88 -31.31 -31.94
N VAL A 328 1.23 -30.57 -30.88
CA VAL A 328 2.11 -29.39 -30.96
C VAL A 328 3.40 -29.63 -30.19
N SER A 329 4.42 -28.80 -30.42
CA SER A 329 5.67 -28.87 -29.66
C SER A 329 5.48 -28.35 -28.23
N GLU A 330 6.39 -28.73 -27.33
CA GLU A 330 6.45 -28.20 -25.96
C GLU A 330 6.96 -26.75 -25.89
N LYS A 331 7.52 -26.24 -27.00
CA LYS A 331 7.99 -24.87 -27.19
C LYS A 331 6.89 -23.99 -27.74
#